data_AF-A0A8C1VIX5-F1
#
_entry.id   AF-A0A8C1VIX5-F1
#
_cell.length_a   1.000
_cell.length_b   1.000
_cell.length_c   1.000
_cell.angle_alpha   90.00
_cell.angle_beta   90.00
_cell.angle_gamma   90.00
#
_symmetry.space_group_name_H-M   'P 1'
#
loop_
_entity.id
_entity.type
_entity.pdbx_description
1 polymer ?
#
loop_
_entity_poly.entity_id
_entity_poly.type
_entity_poly.pdbx_seq_one_letter_code
_entity_poly.pdbx_strand_id
1 'polypeptide(L)' 'QSMKFIPSSPVTKKPGETLNLSCKGSGFDFGQYGMHWIRHKTVYAKSVEGRIEITRDNSNSMVYLKLSGLTTEDTAVY' A
#
# COMPACT_ATOMS: atom_id res chain seq x y z
N GLN A 1 -1.19 18.37 -10.04
CA GLN A 1 -0.63 17.09 -9.58
C GLN A 1 -1.48 16.59 -8.42
N SER A 2 -2.00 15.35 -8.44
CA SER A 2 -2.82 14.80 -7.34
C SER A 2 -2.56 13.31 -7.11
N MET A 3 -2.72 12.84 -5.87
CA MET A 3 -2.68 11.42 -5.52
C MET A 3 -4.04 10.95 -5.02
N LYS A 4 -4.45 9.75 -5.42
CA LYS A 4 -5.69 9.09 -4.98
C LYS A 4 -5.37 7.70 -4.46
N PHE A 5 -5.79 7.43 -3.23
CA PHE A 5 -5.72 6.09 -2.63
C PHE A 5 -6.96 5.28 -2.99
N ILE A 6 -6.75 4.01 -3.28
CA ILE A 6 -7.78 3.05 -3.64
C ILE A 6 -7.60 1.83 -2.73
N PRO A 7 -8.64 1.44 -1.99
CA PRO A 7 -9.89 2.16 -1.83
C PRO A 7 -9.72 3.45 -1.02
N SER A 8 -10.57 4.45 -1.28
CA SER A 8 -10.56 5.73 -0.58
C SER A 8 -11.30 5.68 0.78
N SER A 9 -11.77 4.51 1.18
CA SER A 9 -12.54 4.26 2.40
C SER A 9 -11.89 3.17 3.23
N PRO A 10 -12.06 3.18 4.57
CA PRO A 10 -11.51 2.14 5.44
C PRO A 10 -11.94 0.75 5.01
N VAL A 11 -11.00 -0.18 4.92
CA VAL A 11 -11.27 -1.58 4.60
C VAL A 11 -11.15 -2.40 5.87
N THR A 12 -12.20 -3.14 6.22
CA THR A 12 -12.14 -4.15 7.28
C THR A 12 -11.91 -5.52 6.65
N LYS A 13 -10.82 -6.19 7.02
CA LYS A 13 -10.47 -7.54 6.57
C LYS A 13 -10.33 -8.47 7.78
N LYS A 14 -10.60 -9.75 7.58
CA LYS A 14 -10.39 -10.80 8.59
C LYS A 14 -8.92 -11.22 8.63
N PRO A 15 -8.43 -11.76 9.76
CA PRO A 15 -7.12 -12.38 9.81
C PRO A 15 -6.99 -13.51 8.78
N GLY A 16 -5.83 -13.62 8.13
CA GLY A 16 -5.53 -14.55 7.05
C GLY A 16 -5.90 -14.03 5.64
N GLU A 17 -6.69 -12.97 5.52
CA GLU A 17 -7.04 -12.39 4.21
C GLU A 17 -5.88 -11.57 3.62
N THR A 18 -6.00 -11.27 2.32
CA THR A 18 -5.06 -10.39 1.61
C THR A 18 -5.65 -8.99 1.49
N LEU A 19 -4.86 -7.99 1.88
CA LEU A 19 -5.14 -6.58 1.68
C LEU A 19 -4.48 -6.11 0.39
N ASN A 20 -5.23 -5.39 -0.45
CA ASN A 20 -4.70 -4.73 -1.63
C ASN A 20 -5.03 -3.24 -1.54
N LEU A 21 -3.98 -2.42 -1.61
CA LEU A 21 -4.07 -0.97 -1.64
C LEU A 21 -3.37 -0.48 -2.90
N SER A 22 -3.91 0.58 -3.49
CA SER A 22 -3.31 1.22 -4.66
C SER A 22 -3.25 2.72 -4.46
N CYS A 23 -2.21 3.36 -4.99
CA CYS A 23 -2.08 4.80 -5.06
C CYS A 23 -1.91 5.22 -6.52
N LYS A 24 -2.81 6.07 -7.01
CA LYS A 24 -2.76 6.64 -8.36
C LYS A 24 -2.28 8.08 -8.31
N GLY A 25 -1.19 8.37 -9.00
CA GLY A 25 -0.74 9.72 -9.32
C GLY A 25 -1.44 10.26 -10.56
N SER A 26 -1.74 11.55 -10.59
CA SER A 26 -2.27 12.25 -11.76
C SER A 26 -1.54 13.57 -11.97
N GLY A 27 -1.08 13.80 -13.20
CA GLY A 27 -0.30 14.98 -13.59
C GLY A 27 1.19 14.88 -13.26
N PHE A 28 1.72 13.66 -13.10
CA PHE A 28 3.14 13.36 -12.94
C PHE A 28 3.40 11.88 -13.20
N ASP A 29 4.58 11.56 -13.75
CA ASP A 29 5.09 10.20 -13.85
C ASP A 29 5.84 9.83 -12.57
N PHE A 30 5.57 8.64 -12.04
CA PHE A 30 6.32 8.11 -10.91
C PHE A 30 7.79 7.84 -11.27
N GLY A 31 8.12 7.63 -12.55
CA GLY A 31 9.46 7.33 -13.09
C GLY A 31 10.62 8.07 -12.42
N GLN A 32 10.43 9.35 -12.13
CA GLN A 32 11.46 10.25 -11.62
C GLN A 32 11.48 10.39 -10.08
N TYR A 33 10.55 9.76 -9.35
CA TYR A 33 10.38 9.92 -7.89
C TYR A 33 10.49 8.60 -7.12
N GLY A 34 11.10 8.64 -5.93
CA GLY A 34 11.08 7.54 -4.96
C GLY A 34 9.73 7.48 -4.25
N MET A 35 8.96 6.42 -4.49
CA MET A 35 7.65 6.23 -3.88
C MET A 35 7.75 5.26 -2.72
N HIS A 36 7.25 5.66 -1.55
CA HIS A 36 7.27 4.87 -0.32
C HIS A 36 5.87 4.75 0.27
N TRP A 37 5.49 3.55 0.70
CA TRP A 37 4.31 3.34 1.55
C TRP A 37 4.71 3.54 3.01
N ILE A 38 4.01 4.43 3.71
CA ILE A 38 4.27 4.74 5.12
C ILE A 38 3.04 4.35 5.94
N ARG A 39 3.24 3.58 7.01
CA ARG A 39 2.22 3.29 8.03
C ARG A 39 2.52 4.16 9.25
N HIS A 40 1.49 4.73 9.89
CA HIS A 40 1.60 5.68 11.01
C HIS A 40 2.14 5.10 12.35
N LYS A 41 2.90 4.01 12.29
CA LYS A 41 3.71 3.44 13.38
C LYS A 41 4.94 2.83 12.70
N THR A 42 6.12 3.36 13.02
CA THR A 42 7.35 3.24 12.22
C THR A 42 8.08 1.89 12.33
N VAL A 43 7.51 0.88 13.00
CA VAL A 43 8.18 -0.41 13.29
C VAL A 43 7.32 -1.58 12.80
N TYR A 44 7.24 -1.78 11.48
CA TYR A 44 6.51 -2.93 10.89
C TYR A 44 7.24 -3.66 9.76
N ALA A 45 8.34 -3.14 9.23
CA ALA A 45 9.02 -3.80 8.09
C ALA A 45 9.36 -5.28 8.37
N LYS A 46 9.74 -5.61 9.62
CA LYS A 46 9.95 -7.01 10.06
C LYS A 46 8.66 -7.83 10.21
N SER A 47 7.56 -7.24 10.71
CA SER A 47 6.35 -8.01 10.97
C SER A 47 5.63 -8.42 9.68
N VAL A 48 5.78 -7.65 8.61
CA VAL A 48 5.21 -7.93 7.28
C VAL A 48 6.23 -8.53 6.31
N GLU A 49 7.44 -8.80 6.77
CA GLU A 49 8.52 -9.38 5.98
C GLU A 49 8.09 -10.73 5.39
N GLY A 50 8.32 -10.92 4.08
CA GLY A 50 7.87 -12.10 3.34
C GLY A 50 6.37 -12.18 3.03
N ARG A 51 5.55 -11.25 3.56
CA ARG A 51 4.10 -11.17 3.31
C ARG A 51 3.69 -9.95 2.48
N ILE A 52 4.54 -8.91 2.46
CA ILE A 52 4.33 -7.68 1.72
C ILE A 52 4.94 -7.76 0.31
N GLU A 53 4.18 -7.29 -0.66
CA GLU A 53 4.57 -7.17 -2.06
C GLU A 53 4.20 -5.75 -2.51
N ILE A 54 5.21 -4.98 -2.92
CA ILE A 54 5.01 -3.61 -3.44
C ILE A 54 5.40 -3.62 -4.91
N THR A 55 4.46 -3.27 -5.78
CA THR A 55 4.70 -3.16 -7.22
C THR A 55 4.37 -1.76 -7.70
N ARG A 56 4.97 -1.36 -8.82
CA ARG A 56 4.84 -0.02 -9.36
C ARG A 56 4.74 -0.07 -10.87
N ASP A 57 3.86 0.77 -11.40
CA ASP A 57 3.62 0.97 -12.82
C ASP A 57 3.76 2.47 -13.12
N ASN A 58 4.83 2.82 -13.85
CA ASN A 58 5.15 4.21 -14.21
C ASN A 58 4.19 4.73 -15.27
N SER A 59 3.92 3.93 -16.30
CA SER A 59 3.07 4.28 -17.44
C SER A 59 1.68 4.71 -17.00
N ASN A 60 1.14 4.08 -15.96
CA ASN A 60 -0.15 4.44 -15.38
C ASN A 60 -0.05 5.31 -14.11
N SER A 61 1.17 5.61 -13.65
CA SER A 61 1.42 6.29 -12.39
C SER A 61 0.64 5.63 -11.24
N MET A 62 0.84 4.32 -11.10
CA MET A 62 0.21 3.48 -10.09
C MET A 62 1.27 2.81 -9.20
N VAL A 63 1.03 2.80 -7.89
CA VAL A 63 1.75 1.94 -6.95
C VAL A 63 0.75 1.02 -6.30
N TYR A 64 1.07 -0.25 -6.17
CA TYR A 64 0.25 -1.26 -5.53
C TYR A 64 0.99 -1.79 -4.30
N LEU A 65 0.25 -2.02 -3.24
CA LEU A 65 0.69 -2.71 -2.04
C LEU A 65 -0.26 -3.88 -1.81
N LYS A 66 0.32 -5.07 -1.79
CA LYS A 66 -0.37 -6.30 -1.45
C LYS A 66 0.25 -6.85 -0.17
N LEU A 67 -0.59 -7.13 0.81
CA LEU A 67 -0.20 -7.71 2.09
C LEU A 67 -0.99 -8.98 2.30
N SER A 68 -0.29 -10.11 2.32
CA SER A 68 -0.90 -11.44 2.43
C SER A 68 -0.94 -11.91 3.88
N GLY A 69 -1.94 -12.71 4.24
CA GLY A 69 -2.00 -13.36 5.55
C GLY A 69 -2.09 -12.37 6.71
N LEU A 70 -3.00 -11.39 6.61
CA LEU A 70 -3.20 -10.35 7.63
C LEU A 70 -3.29 -10.92 9.05
N THR A 71 -2.62 -10.31 10.01
CA THR A 71 -2.75 -10.65 11.44
C THR A 71 -3.53 -9.55 12.18
N THR A 72 -3.94 -9.83 13.42
CA THR A 72 -4.57 -8.81 14.27
C THR A 72 -3.66 -7.60 14.54
N GLU A 73 -2.34 -7.79 14.45
CA GLU A 73 -1.30 -6.75 14.56
C GLU A 73 -1.21 -5.83 13.33
N ASP A 74 -1.74 -6.28 12.18
CA ASP A 74 -1.79 -5.52 10.92
C ASP A 74 -2.96 -4.51 10.88
N THR A 75 -3.77 -4.45 11.95
CA THR A 75 -4.86 -3.47 12.11
C THR A 75 -4.30 -2.04 12.09
N ALA A 76 -4.64 -1.26 11.06
CA ALA A 76 -4.33 0.16 10.96
C ALA A 76 -5.25 0.85 9.95
N VAL A 77 -5.31 2.19 10.02
CA VAL A 77 -5.86 3.04 8.96
C VAL A 77 -4.76 3.24 7.92
N TYR A 78 -5.05 2.89 6.67
CA TYR A 78 -4.13 2.95 5.52
C TYR A 78 -4.60 3.96 4.49
#